data_AF-A0A416RCH4-F1
#
_entry.id   AF-A0A416RCH4-F1
#
_cell.length_a   1.000
_cell.length_b   1.000
_cell.length_c   1.000
_cell.angle_alpha   90.00
_cell.angle_beta   90.00
_cell.angle_gamma   90.00
#
_symmetry.space_group_name_H-M   'P 1'
#
loop_
_entity.id
_entity.type
_entity.pdbx_description
1 polymer ?
#
loop_
_entity_poly.entity_id
_entity_poly.type
_entity_poly.pdbx_seq_one_letter_code
_entity_poly.pdbx_strand_id
1 'polypeptide(L)'
;MKVLVVEPQKPCRVQEIESLPDMQQLVGGDIEAVYPFQEPVALVCNSEGKLLGLPMNRPLLDKDYLPYDIIRGTFFVAGLGQEEFISLTDEQIQRYKSLYDNMQILPVRTAAGEQGRIVGDQHIKKGSVTTNG
;
A
#
# COMPACT_ATOMS: atom_id res chain seq x y z
N MET A 1 -5.14 -18.20 6.76
CA MET A 1 -5.40 -17.33 5.60
C MET A 1 -4.11 -16.65 5.22
N LYS A 2 -3.64 -16.91 4.01
CA LYS A 2 -2.39 -16.36 3.47
C LYS A 2 -2.61 -14.93 3.00
N VAL A 3 -1.99 -13.97 3.68
CA VAL A 3 -2.10 -12.54 3.38
C VAL A 3 -0.74 -11.94 3.04
N LEU A 4 -0.77 -10.81 2.35
CA LEU A 4 0.41 -9.97 2.15
C LEU A 4 0.36 -8.80 3.13
N VAL A 5 1.28 -8.77 4.09
CA VAL A 5 1.40 -7.69 5.07
C VAL A 5 2.32 -6.60 4.52
N VAL A 6 1.89 -5.36 4.67
CA VAL A 6 2.63 -4.17 4.27
C VAL A 6 2.78 -3.25 5.47
N GLU A 7 3.98 -3.20 6.02
CA GLU A 7 4.33 -2.32 7.14
C GLU A 7 4.95 -1.02 6.59
N PRO A 8 4.78 0.13 7.30
CA PRO A 8 5.42 1.38 6.90
C PRO A 8 6.94 1.20 6.73
N GLN A 9 7.46 1.67 5.59
CA GLN A 9 8.89 1.66 5.25
C GLN A 9 9.59 0.29 5.27
N LYS A 10 8.85 -0.82 5.28
CA LYS A 10 9.41 -2.17 5.19
C LYS A 10 9.00 -2.85 3.87
N PRO A 11 9.79 -3.83 3.40
CA PRO A 11 9.36 -4.74 2.35
C PRO A 11 8.12 -5.52 2.78
N CYS A 12 7.26 -5.88 1.83
CA CYS A 12 6.09 -6.71 2.08
C CYS A 12 6.52 -8.12 2.50
N ARG A 13 5.73 -8.73 3.39
CA ARG A 13 5.94 -10.10 3.86
C ARG A 13 4.64 -10.89 3.80
N VAL A 14 4.76 -12.20 3.55
CA VAL A 14 3.62 -13.11 3.59
C VAL A 14 3.40 -13.56 5.03
N GLN A 15 2.14 -13.67 5.46
CA GLN A 15 1.78 -14.19 6.77
C GLN A 15 0.51 -15.04 6.69
N GLU A 16 0.44 -16.09 7.50
CA GLU A 16 -0.82 -16.79 7.78
C GLU A 16 -1.49 -16.12 8.99
N ILE A 17 -2.77 -15.80 8.86
CA ILE A 17 -3.64 -15.30 9.93
C ILE A 17 -4.93 -16.12 9.97
N GLU A 18 -5.52 -16.35 11.13
CA GLU A 18 -6.62 -17.32 11.28
C GLU A 18 -7.93 -16.67 11.74
N SER A 19 -7.86 -15.50 12.38
CA SER A 19 -9.00 -14.94 13.09
C SER A 19 -9.10 -13.41 12.99
N LEU A 20 -10.29 -12.87 13.30
CA LEU A 20 -10.49 -11.42 13.41
C LEU A 20 -9.56 -10.77 14.46
N PRO A 21 -9.34 -11.35 15.66
CA PRO A 21 -8.32 -10.85 16.58
C PRO A 21 -6.92 -10.75 15.97
N ASP A 22 -6.50 -11.71 15.15
CA ASP A 22 -5.20 -11.62 14.46
C ASP A 22 -5.16 -10.44 13.51
N MET A 23 -6.24 -10.19 12.78
CA MET A 23 -6.37 -9.05 11.87
C MET A 23 -6.29 -7.73 12.62
N GLN A 24 -7.05 -7.59 13.72
CA GLN A 24 -7.08 -6.40 14.57
C GLN A 24 -5.72 -6.14 15.21
N GLN A 25 -5.06 -7.18 15.73
CA GLN A 25 -3.71 -7.08 16.27
C GLN A 25 -2.70 -6.65 15.21
N LEU A 26 -2.83 -7.18 13.98
CA LEU A 26 -1.92 -6.88 12.88
C LEU A 26 -2.02 -5.42 12.42
N VAL A 27 -3.24 -4.85 12.34
CA VAL A 27 -3.44 -3.44 11.98
C VAL A 27 -3.38 -2.48 13.18
N GLY A 28 -3.38 -3.01 14.40
CA GLY A 28 -3.28 -2.25 15.65
C GLY A 28 -4.58 -1.56 16.07
N GLY A 29 -5.74 -2.17 15.82
CA GLY A 29 -7.05 -1.62 16.15
C GLY A 29 -8.18 -2.29 15.39
N ASP A 30 -9.34 -1.64 15.34
CA ASP A 30 -10.46 -2.10 14.51
C ASP A 30 -10.11 -2.06 13.03
N ILE A 31 -10.62 -3.04 12.29
CA ILE A 31 -10.33 -3.19 10.87
C ILE A 31 -11.31 -2.38 10.02
N GLU A 32 -10.80 -1.85 8.93
CA GLU A 32 -11.56 -1.33 7.80
C GLU A 32 -11.08 -2.02 6.52
N ALA A 33 -12.02 -2.47 5.70
CA ALA A 33 -11.73 -3.02 4.38
C ALA A 33 -12.01 -1.99 3.29
N VAL A 34 -11.04 -1.75 2.43
CA VAL A 34 -11.16 -0.91 1.25
C VAL A 34 -10.88 -1.72 -0.01
N TYR A 35 -11.50 -1.31 -1.12
CA TYR A 35 -11.55 -2.08 -2.36
C TYR A 35 -10.95 -1.28 -3.53
N PRO A 36 -9.63 -0.99 -3.53
CA PRO A 36 -9.00 -0.19 -4.57
C PRO A 36 -8.74 -0.98 -5.85
N PHE A 37 -9.05 -2.28 -5.89
CA PHE A 37 -8.75 -3.18 -6.99
C PHE A 37 -10.01 -3.61 -7.74
N GLN A 38 -9.87 -3.92 -9.02
CA GLN A 38 -10.95 -4.55 -9.80
C GLN A 38 -11.05 -6.07 -9.55
N GLU A 39 -9.95 -6.68 -9.09
CA GLU A 39 -9.92 -8.09 -8.70
C GLU A 39 -10.60 -8.30 -7.33
N PRO A 40 -11.12 -9.50 -7.02
CA PRO A 40 -11.76 -9.82 -5.75
C PRO A 40 -10.71 -9.91 -4.63
N VAL A 41 -10.19 -8.75 -4.24
CA VAL A 41 -9.12 -8.56 -3.26
C VAL A 41 -9.44 -7.32 -2.44
N ALA A 42 -9.26 -7.40 -1.13
CA ALA A 42 -9.40 -6.29 -0.22
C ALA A 42 -8.04 -5.86 0.34
N LEU A 43 -7.93 -4.57 0.61
CA LEU A 43 -6.93 -4.02 1.49
C LEU A 43 -7.59 -3.79 2.85
N VAL A 44 -7.00 -4.34 3.90
CA VAL A 44 -7.52 -4.24 5.27
C VAL A 44 -6.53 -3.46 6.12
N CYS A 45 -6.99 -2.36 6.70
CA CYS A 45 -6.19 -1.44 7.50
C CYS A 45 -6.89 -1.07 8.81
N ASN A 46 -6.23 -0.24 9.62
CA ASN A 46 -6.79 0.30 10.85
C ASN A 46 -7.84 1.38 10.52
N SER A 47 -9.07 1.23 11.01
CA SER A 47 -10.18 2.16 10.76
C SER A 47 -9.94 3.56 11.32
N GLU A 48 -9.14 3.69 12.37
CA GLU A 48 -8.81 4.95 13.03
C GLU A 48 -7.37 5.42 12.71
N GLY A 49 -6.68 4.79 11.76
CA GLY A 49 -5.24 5.02 11.55
C GLY A 49 -4.87 6.49 11.28
N LYS A 50 -5.77 7.25 10.65
CA LYS A 50 -5.60 8.71 10.46
C LYS A 50 -5.81 9.50 11.75
N LEU A 51 -6.85 9.17 12.52
CA LEU A 51 -7.19 9.83 13.78
C LEU A 51 -6.09 9.59 14.83
N LEU A 52 -5.56 8.37 14.88
CA LEU A 52 -4.47 7.97 15.76
C LEU A 52 -3.09 8.48 15.33
N GLY A 53 -3.00 9.14 14.17
CA GLY A 53 -1.74 9.67 13.66
C GLY A 53 -0.70 8.59 13.34
N LEU A 54 -1.14 7.39 12.92
CA LEU A 54 -0.21 6.30 12.58
C LEU A 54 0.74 6.71 11.44
N PRO A 55 1.91 6.06 11.29
CA PRO A 55 2.85 6.41 10.22
C PRO A 55 2.23 6.24 8.83
N MET A 56 2.53 7.15 7.90
CA MET A 56 2.14 7.00 6.49
C MET A 56 2.76 5.72 5.92
N ASN A 57 1.96 4.93 5.19
CA ASN A 57 2.42 3.67 4.62
C ASN A 57 2.47 3.73 3.09
N ARG A 58 1.32 3.55 2.42
CA ARG A 58 1.18 3.59 0.96
C ARG A 58 -0.05 4.39 0.56
N PRO A 59 -0.02 5.13 -0.56
CA PRO A 59 -1.19 5.82 -1.08
C PRO A 59 -2.23 4.84 -1.63
N LEU A 60 -3.48 5.27 -1.64
CA LEU A 60 -4.49 4.71 -2.53
C LEU A 60 -4.50 5.52 -3.82
N LEU A 61 -4.47 4.83 -4.95
CA LEU A 61 -4.40 5.42 -6.29
C LEU A 61 -5.74 5.28 -7.01
N ASP A 62 -6.14 6.30 -7.74
CA ASP A 62 -7.30 6.23 -8.63
C ASP A 62 -6.94 5.54 -9.96
N LYS A 63 -7.90 5.49 -10.88
CA LYS A 63 -7.75 4.90 -12.21
C LYS A 63 -6.67 5.55 -13.08
N ASP A 64 -6.32 6.81 -12.79
CA ASP A 64 -5.31 7.60 -13.51
C ASP A 64 -3.95 7.55 -12.78
N TYR A 65 -3.81 6.66 -11.79
CA TYR A 65 -2.65 6.47 -10.93
C TYR A 65 -2.30 7.69 -10.06
N LEU A 66 -3.29 8.55 -9.81
CA LEU A 66 -3.12 9.70 -8.92
C LEU A 66 -3.51 9.32 -7.48
N PRO A 67 -2.73 9.73 -6.47
CA PRO A 67 -3.07 9.45 -5.08
C PRO A 67 -4.30 10.27 -4.66
N TYR A 68 -5.36 9.59 -4.21
CA TYR A 68 -6.55 10.24 -3.63
C TYR A 68 -6.59 10.14 -2.11
N ASP A 69 -5.86 9.19 -1.53
CA ASP A 69 -5.79 9.01 -0.08
C ASP A 69 -4.47 8.35 0.34
N ILE A 70 -4.21 8.33 1.65
CA ILE A 70 -3.04 7.70 2.26
C ILE A 70 -3.44 6.73 3.37
N ILE A 71 -2.97 5.49 3.25
CA ILE A 71 -3.09 4.49 4.31
C ILE A 71 -2.08 4.84 5.42
N ARG A 72 -2.55 4.80 6.67
CA ARG A 72 -1.72 5.02 7.86
C ARG A 72 -1.66 3.75 8.70
N GLY A 73 -0.45 3.38 9.14
CA GLY A 73 -0.20 2.15 9.88
C GLY A 73 0.00 0.92 8.99
N THR A 74 0.15 -0.23 9.63
CA THR A 74 0.23 -1.54 8.94
C THR A 74 -1.11 -1.86 8.31
N PHE A 75 -1.07 -2.39 7.08
CA PHE A 75 -2.23 -2.97 6.43
C PHE A 75 -1.86 -4.34 5.88
N PHE A 76 -2.86 -5.12 5.48
CA PHE A 76 -2.65 -6.36 4.74
C PHE A 76 -3.60 -6.47 3.56
N VAL A 77 -3.23 -7.30 2.59
CA VAL A 77 -4.03 -7.63 1.41
C VAL A 77 -4.53 -9.06 1.56
N ALA A 78 -5.83 -9.26 1.34
CA ALA A 78 -6.49 -10.56 1.41
C ALA A 78 -7.40 -10.78 0.20
N GLY A 79 -7.57 -12.04 -0.21
CA GLY A 79 -8.55 -12.38 -1.24
C GLY A 79 -9.97 -12.22 -0.70
N LEU A 80 -10.94 -12.06 -1.60
CA LEU A 80 -12.36 -12.00 -1.25
C LEU A 80 -13.07 -13.26 -1.72
N GLY A 81 -13.67 -13.97 -0.77
CA GLY A 81 -14.69 -14.98 -1.01
C GLY A 81 -16.07 -14.34 -1.16
N GLN A 82 -17.14 -15.13 -1.02
CA GLN A 82 -18.51 -14.60 -1.12
C GLN A 82 -18.88 -13.71 0.08
N GLU A 83 -18.49 -14.11 1.29
CA GLU A 83 -18.86 -13.42 2.54
C GLU A 83 -17.67 -13.27 3.51
N GLU A 84 -16.47 -13.72 3.12
CA GLU A 84 -15.30 -13.78 3.99
C GLU A 84 -14.00 -13.42 3.26
N PHE A 85 -12.97 -13.08 4.04
CA PHE A 85 -11.62 -12.97 3.51
C PHE A 85 -11.05 -14.38 3.31
N ILE A 86 -10.39 -14.58 2.17
CA ILE A 86 -9.74 -15.84 1.80
C ILE A 86 -8.25 -15.63 1.51
N SER A 87 -7.50 -16.74 1.46
CA SER A 87 -6.08 -16.70 1.13
C SER A 87 -5.86 -16.10 -0.26
N LEU A 88 -4.85 -15.25 -0.38
CA LEU A 88 -4.34 -14.85 -1.69
C LEU A 88 -3.76 -16.07 -2.41
N THR A 89 -3.94 -16.09 -3.74
CA THR A 89 -3.20 -17.02 -4.60
C THR A 89 -1.73 -16.62 -4.67
N ASP A 90 -0.85 -17.54 -5.05
CA ASP A 90 0.58 -17.23 -5.22
C ASP A 90 0.83 -16.16 -6.28
N GLU A 91 0.01 -16.13 -7.34
CA GLU A 91 0.05 -15.09 -8.38
C GLU A 91 -0.32 -13.71 -7.80
N GLN A 92 -1.39 -13.64 -7.01
CA GLN A 92 -1.79 -12.40 -6.35
C GLN A 92 -0.70 -11.92 -5.37
N ILE A 93 -0.11 -12.82 -4.59
CA ILE A 93 1.00 -12.48 -3.69
C ILE A 93 2.16 -11.89 -4.47
N GLN A 94 2.59 -12.53 -5.56
CA GLN A 94 3.70 -12.04 -6.38
C GLN A 94 3.39 -10.66 -6.98
N ARG A 95 2.17 -10.47 -7.50
CA ARG A 95 1.70 -9.20 -8.10
C ARG A 95 1.70 -8.07 -7.08
N TYR A 96 1.03 -8.24 -5.95
CA TYR A 96 0.92 -7.18 -4.93
C TYR A 96 2.23 -6.93 -4.20
N LYS A 97 3.05 -7.97 -3.99
CA LYS A 97 4.40 -7.79 -3.45
C LYS A 97 5.24 -6.93 -4.39
N SER A 98 5.23 -7.23 -5.68
CA SER A 98 5.93 -6.42 -6.69
C SER A 98 5.42 -4.98 -6.73
N LEU A 99 4.11 -4.76 -6.59
CA LEU A 99 3.53 -3.42 -6.54
C LEU A 99 4.04 -2.63 -5.31
N TYR A 100 3.86 -3.18 -4.12
CA TYR A 100 4.07 -2.44 -2.87
C TYR A 100 5.53 -2.35 -2.41
N ASP A 101 6.39 -3.29 -2.82
CA ASP A 101 7.84 -3.18 -2.62
C ASP A 101 8.43 -2.05 -3.48
N ASN A 102 7.89 -1.83 -4.69
CA ASN A 102 8.33 -0.76 -5.60
C ASN A 102 7.66 0.59 -5.32
N MET A 103 6.65 0.63 -4.46
CA MET A 103 6.02 1.86 -4.03
C MET A 103 6.73 2.37 -2.78
N GLN A 104 7.30 3.58 -2.82
CA GLN A 104 7.91 4.20 -1.66
C GLN A 104 7.38 5.62 -1.46
N ILE A 105 7.10 5.96 -0.20
CA ILE A 105 6.82 7.33 0.21
C ILE A 105 8.11 7.91 0.80
N LEU A 106 8.64 8.94 0.16
CA LEU A 106 9.72 9.73 0.71
C LEU A 106 9.12 10.89 1.49
N PRO A 107 9.38 11.02 2.80
CA PRO A 107 8.99 12.21 3.54
C PRO A 107 9.75 13.41 2.96
N VAL A 108 9.02 14.38 2.41
CA VAL A 108 9.62 15.66 2.02
C VAL A 108 9.54 16.57 3.23
N ARG A 109 10.69 17.04 3.69
CA ARG A 109 10.75 18.12 4.69
C ARG A 109 10.38 19.43 4.00
N THR A 110 9.10 19.76 4.00
CA THR A 110 8.64 21.12 3.73
C THR A 110 8.67 21.93 5.02
N ALA A 111 8.95 23.24 4.94
CA ALA A 111 9.01 24.15 6.11
C ALA A 111 7.68 24.23 6.90
N ALA A 112 6.62 23.60 6.42
CA ALA A 112 5.32 23.44 7.07
C ALA A 112 4.94 21.95 7.13
N GLY A 113 5.52 21.20 8.08
CA GLY A 113 5.13 19.81 8.40
C GLY A 113 5.47 18.74 7.34
N GLU A 114 5.56 17.48 7.77
CA GLU A 114 5.85 16.33 6.90
C GLU A 114 4.71 16.07 5.91
N GLN A 115 5.00 16.17 4.61
CA GLN A 115 4.14 15.67 3.55
C GLN A 115 4.94 14.65 2.71
N GLY A 116 4.46 13.42 2.63
CA GLY A 116 5.09 12.35 1.86
C GLY A 116 4.90 12.53 0.35
N ARG A 117 5.96 12.35 -0.43
CA ARG A 117 5.94 12.37 -1.91
C ARG A 117 6.27 10.98 -2.45
N ILE A 118 5.53 10.52 -3.45
CA ILE A 118 5.80 9.27 -4.17
C ILE A 118 6.89 9.53 -5.21
N VAL A 119 7.88 8.63 -5.33
CA VAL A 119 8.85 8.64 -6.44
C VAL A 119 8.70 7.35 -7.24
N GLY A 120 8.42 7.48 -8.53
CA GLY A 120 8.52 6.40 -9.52
C GLY A 120 9.71 6.64 -10.44
N ASP A 121 10.32 5.57 -10.96
CA ASP A 121 11.51 5.60 -11.82
C ASP A 121 11.31 6.50 -13.05
N GLN A 122 12.05 7.59 -13.10
CA GLN A 122 12.18 8.43 -14.29
C GLN A 122 13.23 7.80 -15.20
N HIS A 123 12.79 7.14 -16.27
CA HIS A 123 13.67 6.84 -17.39
C HIS A 123 14.22 8.15 -17.97
N ILE A 124 15.53 8.30 -17.82
CA ILE A 124 16.37 9.34 -18.40
C ILE A 124 16.21 9.31 -19.93
N LYS A 125 15.73 10.42 -20.52
CA LYS A 125 16.23 10.88 -21.82
C LYS A 125 16.83 12.27 -21.64
N LYS A 126 18.15 12.30 -21.42
CA LYS A 126 18.99 13.49 -21.62
C LYS A 126 19.83 13.29 -22.87
N GLY A 127 19.98 14.38 -23.63
CA GLY A 127 20.94 14.55 -24.73
C GLY A 127 20.25 14.51 -26.09
N SER A 128 20.37 15.49 -26.99
CA SER A 128 21.40 16.54 -27.07
C SER A 128 20.94 17.65 -28.02
N VAL A 129 21.09 18.89 -27.58
CA VAL A 129 21.25 20.06 -28.46
C VAL A 129 22.57 19.89 -29.21
N THR A 130 22.56 20.08 -30.52
CA THR A 130 23.76 20.48 -31.28
C THR A 130 23.36 21.61 -32.22
N THR A 131 23.97 22.77 -31.98
CA THR A 131 24.00 23.92 -32.86
C THR A 131 25.02 23.72 -34.00
N ASN A 132 24.77 24.40 -35.13
CA ASN A 132 25.71 24.96 -36.12
C ASN A 132 25.48 24.48 -37.56
N GLY A 133 25.30 25.46 -38.45
CA GLY A 133 25.22 25.34 -39.90
C GLY A 133 24.29 26.39 -40.49
#